data_AF-A0A963WYP8-F1
#
_entry.id   AF-A0A963WYP8-F1
#
_cell.length_a   1.000
_cell.length_b   1.000
_cell.length_c   1.000
_cell.angle_alpha   90.00
_cell.angle_beta   90.00
_cell.angle_gamma   90.00
#
_symmetry.space_group_name_H-M   'P 1'
#
loop_
_entity.id
_entity.type
_entity.pdbx_description
1 polymer ?
#
loop_
_entity_poly.entity_id
_entity_poly.type
_entity_poly.pdbx_seq_one_letter_code
_entity_poly.pdbx_strand_id
1 'polypeptide(L)'
;MNKGILILFSTLIFSTIAYAQQQFTEKFNNFNEVIETNNPDYNSYAATNGLRVEPVKWVPYTTDCKQCQRLAKQYNDAMQDLFDVRGLLSSWEGSKAMMDKNNEDARKVRDAIDELNKSLPNVTVAEPEPLSEEEAAAELNRAMFIAEFNNHIPILREARDKLELTTKNLRKALTECEVQCVAPEERKNLISLPPNTIDRDPELPFNWNGPYYEVCEACRKLAARLNELYDIGIDNVNEMNAINAKLAYIRANITVLEASAPGNVDSKRNSNQLKTIIRDLKSLRSDLKDAENEQKRILKNQEKIIKNFNDTLEKYNECIRQCPPQKNACVFPDELFESMTIGPNNEVGSSAQAAKELRDKVTGAAKGAATKAIGNLIGFGGFGGGGSGGPKIDKDRTRGDFTRISSGDTDLDIRASWKDDQLIVSTEIDNSPDNGTFHAQWIEDKDGNTYLPVRFMIFEMYRDWKLTVSWTEDHYVDGEHVFHDEGKEISTGRDLLGTWSIFEGAKGIANSIWGMLGFDTAAKGVKHLGAVYNIPPASFPDDCQMQLVTHISQPSLDPVTTLPIVGDLFKHVDESRRKPETIILVQPHLLKEEDLE
;
A
#
# COMPACT_ATOMS: atom_id res chain seq x y z
N MET A 1 -63.14 28.40 1.09
CA MET A 1 -61.76 28.31 0.58
C MET A 1 -61.73 28.64 -0.89
N ASN A 2 -60.81 29.53 -1.29
CA ASN A 2 -60.67 30.01 -2.66
C ASN A 2 -60.02 28.92 -3.52
N LYS A 3 -60.73 28.39 -4.53
CA LYS A 3 -60.22 27.32 -5.44
C LYS A 3 -58.85 27.66 -6.06
N GLY A 4 -58.47 28.94 -6.11
CA GLY A 4 -57.17 29.39 -6.62
C GLY A 4 -55.95 29.00 -5.79
N ILE A 5 -56.06 28.82 -4.47
CA ILE A 5 -54.90 28.47 -3.61
C ILE A 5 -54.57 26.97 -3.73
N LEU A 6 -55.59 26.11 -3.85
CA LEU A 6 -55.42 24.67 -4.00
C LEU A 6 -54.75 24.29 -5.34
N ILE A 7 -55.06 25.05 -6.40
CA ILE A 7 -54.49 24.85 -7.75
C ILE A 7 -52.99 25.24 -7.78
N LEU A 8 -52.57 26.24 -6.99
CA LEU A 8 -51.18 26.69 -6.92
C LEU A 8 -50.25 25.66 -6.24
N PHE A 9 -50.73 24.95 -5.22
CA PHE A 9 -49.94 23.93 -4.52
C PHE A 9 -49.75 22.65 -5.34
N SER A 10 -50.77 22.18 -6.05
CA SER A 10 -50.64 20.99 -6.91
C SER A 10 -49.72 21.26 -8.11
N THR A 11 -49.79 22.45 -8.72
CA THR A 11 -48.88 22.82 -9.81
C THR A 11 -47.42 22.93 -9.35
N LEU A 12 -47.16 23.40 -8.13
CA LEU A 12 -45.80 23.49 -7.58
C LEU A 12 -45.16 22.10 -7.41
N ILE A 13 -45.88 21.13 -6.84
CA ILE A 13 -45.37 19.75 -6.62
C ILE A 13 -45.16 19.02 -7.96
N PHE A 14 -46.08 19.14 -8.92
CA PHE A 14 -45.89 18.54 -10.24
C PHE A 14 -44.74 19.19 -11.03
N SER A 15 -44.54 20.51 -10.88
CA SER A 15 -43.46 21.23 -11.58
C SER A 15 -42.06 20.88 -11.07
N THR A 16 -41.89 20.63 -9.77
CA THR A 16 -40.58 20.27 -9.20
C THR A 16 -40.14 18.86 -9.61
N ILE A 17 -41.07 17.90 -9.66
CA ILE A 17 -40.79 16.54 -10.14
C ILE A 17 -40.45 16.54 -11.63
N ALA A 18 -41.21 17.27 -12.44
CA ALA A 18 -40.94 17.40 -13.88
C ALA A 18 -39.60 18.09 -14.17
N TYR A 19 -39.26 19.14 -13.41
CA TYR A 19 -37.98 19.84 -13.53
C TYR A 19 -36.78 18.95 -13.10
N ALA A 20 -36.93 18.16 -12.03
CA ALA A 20 -35.91 17.21 -11.59
C ALA A 20 -35.69 16.09 -12.62
N GLN A 21 -36.77 15.57 -13.23
CA GLN A 21 -36.68 14.62 -14.34
C GLN A 21 -36.00 15.23 -15.56
N GLN A 22 -36.34 16.47 -15.93
CA GLN A 22 -35.72 17.16 -17.06
C GLN A 22 -34.21 17.39 -16.86
N GLN A 23 -33.78 17.85 -15.67
CA GLN A 23 -32.36 18.02 -15.36
C GLN A 23 -31.59 16.69 -15.36
N PHE A 24 -32.23 15.60 -14.92
CA PHE A 24 -31.67 14.26 -15.04
C PHE A 24 -31.51 13.89 -16.51
N THR A 25 -32.56 14.02 -17.31
CA THR A 25 -32.50 13.72 -18.75
C THR A 25 -31.46 14.58 -19.50
N GLU A 26 -31.31 15.86 -19.19
CA GLU A 26 -30.29 16.75 -19.80
C GLU A 26 -28.86 16.38 -19.39
N LYS A 27 -28.64 15.96 -18.14
CA LYS A 27 -27.30 15.55 -17.66
C LYS A 27 -26.84 14.22 -18.28
N PHE A 28 -27.79 13.36 -18.65
CA PHE A 28 -27.52 12.01 -19.18
C PHE A 28 -27.60 11.91 -20.71
N ASN A 29 -28.36 12.76 -21.42
CA ASN A 29 -28.57 12.67 -22.87
C ASN A 29 -27.46 13.30 -23.74
N ASN A 30 -26.41 13.89 -23.16
CA ASN A 30 -25.30 14.46 -23.94
C ASN A 30 -24.25 13.43 -24.41
N PHE A 31 -24.48 12.13 -24.19
CA PHE A 31 -23.56 11.06 -24.57
C PHE A 31 -24.26 10.04 -25.49
N ASN A 32 -24.36 10.37 -26.79
CA ASN A 32 -24.90 9.46 -27.81
C ASN A 32 -23.83 8.64 -28.54
N GLU A 33 -22.55 8.78 -28.15
CA GLU A 33 -21.47 7.95 -28.69
C GLU A 33 -21.03 6.95 -27.63
N VAL A 34 -21.00 5.66 -28.02
CA VAL A 34 -20.40 4.61 -27.21
C VAL A 34 -18.93 4.97 -27.03
N ILE A 35 -18.56 5.37 -25.83
CA ILE A 35 -17.19 5.73 -25.50
C ILE A 35 -16.41 4.42 -25.37
N GLU A 36 -15.41 4.26 -26.25
CA GLU A 36 -14.35 3.27 -26.14
C GLU A 36 -13.13 3.96 -25.52
N THR A 37 -12.45 3.30 -24.56
CA THR A 37 -11.26 3.87 -23.92
C THR A 37 -10.20 2.81 -23.64
N ASN A 38 -8.93 3.20 -23.73
CA ASN A 38 -7.78 2.45 -23.22
C ASN A 38 -7.20 3.06 -21.93
N ASN A 39 -7.85 4.08 -21.36
CA ASN A 39 -7.44 4.69 -20.11
C ASN A 39 -8.06 3.91 -18.92
N PRO A 40 -7.27 3.21 -18.10
CA PRO A 40 -7.79 2.41 -16.99
C PRO A 40 -8.41 3.25 -15.87
N ASP A 41 -8.09 4.54 -15.79
CA ASP A 41 -8.58 5.47 -14.75
C ASP A 41 -9.84 6.23 -15.17
N TYR A 42 -10.45 5.84 -16.30
CA TYR A 42 -11.67 6.49 -16.77
C TYR A 42 -12.86 6.17 -15.83
N ASN A 43 -13.49 7.23 -15.31
CA ASN A 43 -14.44 7.16 -14.20
C ASN A 43 -15.92 7.06 -14.59
N SER A 44 -16.29 7.08 -15.87
CA SER A 44 -17.70 7.23 -16.29
C SER A 44 -18.29 6.02 -17.04
N TYR A 45 -19.62 6.05 -17.18
CA TYR A 45 -20.42 5.27 -18.13
C TYR A 45 -20.60 6.05 -19.45
N ALA A 46 -20.97 5.34 -20.52
CA ALA A 46 -21.09 5.91 -21.87
C ALA A 46 -22.49 6.44 -22.17
N ALA A 47 -23.56 5.79 -21.70
CA ALA A 47 -24.93 6.26 -21.91
C ALA A 47 -25.90 5.63 -20.90
N THR A 48 -27.10 6.20 -20.76
CA THR A 48 -28.24 5.54 -20.11
C THR A 48 -29.39 5.38 -21.08
N ASN A 49 -29.81 4.15 -21.32
CA ASN A 49 -31.03 3.84 -22.08
C ASN A 49 -32.14 3.47 -21.10
N GLY A 50 -32.86 4.48 -20.60
CA GLY A 50 -33.82 4.31 -19.51
C GLY A 50 -33.13 3.89 -18.22
N LEU A 51 -33.50 2.73 -17.67
CA LEU A 51 -32.90 2.16 -16.45
C LEU A 51 -31.62 1.35 -16.73
N ARG A 52 -31.27 1.13 -18.00
CA ARG A 52 -30.06 0.38 -18.37
C ARG A 52 -28.88 1.33 -18.52
N VAL A 53 -27.79 1.00 -17.84
CA VAL A 53 -26.50 1.65 -18.04
C VAL A 53 -25.77 0.94 -19.16
N GLU A 54 -25.29 1.68 -20.14
CA GLU A 54 -24.32 1.17 -21.10
C GLU A 54 -22.93 1.56 -20.60
N PRO A 55 -22.15 0.58 -20.08
CA PRO A 55 -20.81 0.85 -19.59
C PRO A 55 -19.90 1.24 -20.76
N VAL A 56 -18.84 1.97 -20.42
CA VAL A 56 -17.76 2.26 -21.35
C VAL A 56 -17.12 0.95 -21.81
N LYS A 57 -16.80 0.88 -23.09
CA LYS A 57 -16.13 -0.29 -23.65
C LYS A 57 -14.63 -0.16 -23.48
N TRP A 58 -14.02 -1.19 -22.90
CA TRP A 58 -12.57 -1.29 -22.81
C TRP A 58 -11.98 -1.60 -24.19
N VAL A 59 -11.01 -0.80 -24.62
CA VAL A 59 -10.20 -1.08 -25.81
C VAL A 59 -9.14 -2.11 -25.40
N PRO A 60 -9.20 -3.35 -25.92
CA PRO A 60 -8.33 -4.41 -25.46
C PRO A 60 -6.85 -4.07 -25.65
N TYR A 61 -6.08 -4.21 -24.58
CA TYR A 61 -4.62 -4.21 -24.64
C TYR A 61 -4.13 -5.42 -25.44
N THR A 62 -3.17 -5.21 -26.33
CA THR A 62 -2.56 -6.27 -27.13
C THR A 62 -1.06 -6.33 -26.86
N THR A 63 -0.51 -7.53 -26.89
CA THR A 63 0.92 -7.78 -26.70
C THR A 63 1.43 -8.66 -27.84
N ASP A 64 2.60 -8.31 -28.38
CA ASP A 64 3.28 -9.11 -29.39
C ASP A 64 3.91 -10.36 -28.78
N CYS A 65 4.07 -10.40 -27.46
CA CYS A 65 4.65 -11.56 -26.80
C CYS A 65 3.64 -12.69 -26.63
N LYS A 66 3.82 -13.77 -27.40
CA LYS A 66 2.94 -14.95 -27.41
C LYS A 66 2.69 -15.55 -26.03
N GLN A 67 3.72 -15.65 -25.18
CA GLN A 67 3.56 -16.22 -23.83
C GLN A 67 2.74 -15.33 -22.89
N CYS A 68 2.66 -14.02 -23.17
CA CYS A 68 1.92 -13.04 -22.37
C CYS A 68 0.48 -12.81 -22.86
N GLN A 69 0.08 -13.38 -24.00
CA GLN A 69 -1.27 -13.19 -24.58
C GLN A 69 -2.39 -13.67 -23.64
N ARG A 70 -2.15 -14.76 -22.90
CA ARG A 70 -3.11 -15.25 -21.89
C ARG A 70 -3.34 -14.21 -20.80
N LEU A 71 -2.27 -13.60 -20.31
CA LEU A 71 -2.31 -12.61 -19.24
C LEU A 71 -2.92 -11.28 -19.72
N ALA A 72 -2.61 -10.87 -20.95
CA ALA A 72 -3.27 -9.74 -21.60
C ALA A 72 -4.79 -9.96 -21.73
N LYS A 73 -5.22 -11.18 -22.08
CA LYS A 73 -6.64 -11.53 -22.10
C LYS A 73 -7.28 -11.41 -20.72
N GLN A 74 -6.66 -11.95 -19.68
CA GLN A 74 -7.16 -11.84 -18.30
C GLN A 74 -7.27 -10.38 -17.85
N TYR A 75 -6.26 -9.56 -18.18
CA TYR A 75 -6.28 -8.12 -17.92
C TYR A 75 -7.45 -7.43 -18.62
N ASN A 76 -7.66 -7.71 -19.91
CA ASN A 76 -8.76 -7.14 -20.67
C ASN A 76 -10.14 -7.56 -20.15
N ASP A 77 -10.30 -8.84 -19.81
CA ASP A 77 -11.54 -9.38 -19.24
C ASP A 77 -11.84 -8.66 -17.89
N ALA A 78 -10.85 -8.53 -17.01
CA ALA A 78 -10.99 -7.83 -15.72
C ALA A 78 -11.22 -6.32 -15.86
N MET A 79 -10.59 -5.67 -16.86
CA MET A 79 -10.83 -4.25 -17.16
C MET A 79 -12.28 -4.04 -17.61
N GLN A 80 -12.82 -4.88 -18.50
CA GLN A 80 -14.21 -4.75 -18.92
C GLN A 80 -15.16 -4.94 -17.73
N ASP A 81 -14.94 -5.94 -16.88
CA ASP A 81 -15.75 -6.14 -15.67
C ASP A 81 -15.66 -4.92 -14.73
N LEU A 82 -14.50 -4.26 -14.63
CA LEU A 82 -14.32 -3.04 -13.84
C LEU A 82 -15.15 -1.87 -14.39
N PHE A 83 -15.16 -1.69 -15.71
CA PHE A 83 -15.99 -0.67 -16.36
C PHE A 83 -17.49 -0.94 -16.20
N ASP A 84 -17.90 -2.20 -16.30
CA ASP A 84 -19.27 -2.64 -16.08
C ASP A 84 -19.74 -2.30 -14.65
N VAL A 85 -18.92 -2.63 -13.64
CA VAL A 85 -19.20 -2.31 -12.23
C VAL A 85 -19.19 -0.81 -11.98
N ARG A 86 -18.19 -0.06 -12.47
CA ARG A 86 -18.12 1.40 -12.32
C ARG A 86 -19.33 2.09 -12.92
N GLY A 87 -19.72 1.70 -14.12
CA GLY A 87 -20.89 2.25 -14.80
C GLY A 87 -22.17 2.02 -13.99
N LEU A 88 -22.41 0.77 -13.58
CA LEU A 88 -23.58 0.42 -12.79
C LEU A 88 -23.59 1.16 -11.44
N LEU A 89 -22.49 1.13 -10.70
CA LEU A 89 -22.36 1.79 -9.41
C LEU A 89 -22.59 3.30 -9.51
N SER A 90 -22.01 3.96 -10.50
CA SER A 90 -22.16 5.41 -10.69
C SER A 90 -23.60 5.80 -11.01
N SER A 91 -24.27 5.06 -11.89
CA SER A 91 -25.69 5.23 -12.15
C SER A 91 -26.52 5.02 -10.88
N TRP A 92 -26.12 4.04 -10.08
CA TRP A 92 -26.87 3.68 -8.91
C TRP A 92 -26.75 4.72 -7.80
N GLU A 93 -25.53 5.14 -7.48
CA GLU A 93 -25.26 6.22 -6.54
C GLU A 93 -25.92 7.54 -6.99
N GLY A 94 -25.93 7.82 -8.30
CA GLY A 94 -26.64 8.98 -8.85
C GLY A 94 -28.16 8.91 -8.62
N SER A 95 -28.77 7.74 -8.85
CA SER A 95 -30.20 7.54 -8.61
C SER A 95 -30.54 7.62 -7.11
N LYS A 96 -29.70 7.07 -6.25
CA LYS A 96 -29.83 7.18 -4.79
C LYS A 96 -29.78 8.64 -4.35
N ALA A 97 -28.76 9.39 -4.77
CA ALA A 97 -28.62 10.81 -4.43
C ALA A 97 -29.83 11.63 -4.87
N MET A 98 -30.39 11.33 -6.05
CA MET A 98 -31.63 11.95 -6.52
C MET A 98 -32.84 11.60 -5.64
N MET A 99 -32.98 10.34 -5.25
CA MET A 99 -34.07 9.89 -4.37
C MET A 99 -33.97 10.51 -2.98
N ASP A 100 -32.77 10.55 -2.40
CA ASP A 100 -32.51 11.17 -1.11
C ASP A 100 -32.87 12.66 -1.14
N LYS A 101 -32.50 13.36 -2.22
CA LYS A 101 -32.90 14.75 -2.45
C LYS A 101 -34.42 14.90 -2.56
N ASN A 102 -35.09 14.04 -3.32
CA ASN A 102 -36.55 14.09 -3.45
C ASN A 102 -37.25 13.84 -2.10
N ASN A 103 -36.73 12.93 -1.29
CA ASN A 103 -37.24 12.65 0.05
C ASN A 103 -37.02 13.84 1.00
N GLU A 104 -35.86 14.49 0.91
CA GLU A 104 -35.57 15.71 1.66
C GLU A 104 -36.51 16.86 1.26
N ASP A 105 -36.72 17.08 -0.04
CA ASP A 105 -37.62 18.11 -0.55
C ASP A 105 -39.08 17.83 -0.16
N ALA A 106 -39.52 16.56 -0.24
CA ALA A 106 -40.85 16.16 0.24
C ALA A 106 -41.02 16.40 1.75
N ARG A 107 -39.99 16.13 2.56
CA ARG A 107 -40.00 16.42 4.00
C ARG A 107 -40.11 17.92 4.26
N LYS A 108 -39.34 18.76 3.57
CA LYS A 108 -39.43 20.23 3.68
C LYS A 108 -40.82 20.75 3.36
N VAL A 109 -41.47 20.20 2.34
CA VAL A 109 -42.86 20.56 1.99
C VAL A 109 -43.83 20.17 3.10
N ARG A 110 -43.71 18.97 3.68
CA ARG A 110 -44.53 18.54 4.83
C ARG A 110 -44.33 19.44 6.04
N ASP A 111 -43.08 19.72 6.40
CA ASP A 111 -42.73 20.60 7.53
C ASP A 111 -43.32 22.01 7.34
N ALA A 112 -43.28 22.55 6.12
CA ALA A 112 -43.85 23.86 5.79
C ALA A 112 -45.39 23.87 5.86
N ILE A 113 -46.05 22.79 5.45
CA ILE A 113 -47.51 22.62 5.59
C ILE A 113 -47.89 22.57 7.08
N ASP A 114 -47.13 21.82 7.88
CA ASP A 114 -47.36 21.71 9.33
C ASP A 114 -47.17 23.07 10.04
N GLU A 115 -46.15 23.83 9.66
CA GLU A 115 -45.90 25.19 10.16
C GLU A 115 -47.01 26.17 9.76
N LEU A 116 -47.50 26.08 8.51
CA LEU A 116 -48.61 26.90 8.04
C LEU A 116 -49.91 26.57 8.78
N ASN A 117 -50.22 25.29 8.98
CA ASN A 117 -51.37 24.82 9.74
C ASN A 117 -51.32 25.28 11.21
N LYS A 118 -50.13 25.29 11.82
CA LYS A 118 -49.92 25.86 13.17
C LYS A 118 -50.15 27.38 13.20
N SER A 119 -49.71 28.09 12.17
CA SER A 119 -49.77 29.56 12.10
C SER A 119 -51.16 30.10 11.73
N LEU A 120 -51.99 29.31 11.05
CA LEU A 120 -53.32 29.69 10.59
C LEU A 120 -54.40 28.71 11.08
N PRO A 121 -54.78 28.74 12.37
CA PRO A 121 -55.71 27.76 12.96
C PRO A 121 -57.12 27.76 12.33
N ASN A 122 -57.47 28.81 11.59
CA ASN A 122 -58.75 28.93 10.86
C ASN A 122 -58.65 28.59 9.37
N VAL A 123 -57.48 28.19 8.86
CA VAL A 123 -57.25 27.77 7.48
C VAL A 123 -56.71 26.35 7.51
N THR A 124 -57.59 25.37 7.40
CA THR A 124 -57.19 23.98 7.20
C THR A 124 -56.64 23.83 5.78
N VAL A 125 -55.33 23.67 5.64
CA VAL A 125 -54.78 23.12 4.40
C VAL A 125 -55.30 21.69 4.34
N ALA A 126 -56.08 21.37 3.31
CA ALA A 126 -56.59 20.01 3.14
C ALA A 126 -55.40 19.05 3.12
N GLU A 127 -55.44 18.02 3.96
CA GLU A 127 -54.49 16.92 3.86
C GLU A 127 -54.50 16.37 2.43
N PRO A 128 -53.33 15.98 1.89
CA PRO A 128 -53.29 15.35 0.58
C PRO A 128 -54.26 14.16 0.56
N GLU A 129 -55.05 14.05 -0.51
CA GLU A 129 -55.95 12.90 -0.66
C GLU A 129 -55.14 11.60 -0.52
N PRO A 130 -55.65 10.59 0.20
CA PRO A 130 -54.96 9.32 0.32
C PRO A 130 -54.72 8.76 -1.08
N LEU A 131 -53.51 8.26 -1.31
CA LEU A 131 -53.16 7.60 -2.56
C LEU A 131 -54.18 6.52 -2.88
N SER A 132 -54.56 6.40 -4.15
CA SER A 132 -55.33 5.26 -4.62
C SER A 132 -54.59 3.95 -4.30
N GLU A 133 -55.30 2.83 -4.20
CA GLU A 133 -54.65 1.52 -3.94
C GLU A 133 -53.56 1.20 -4.97
N GLU A 134 -53.75 1.63 -6.22
CA GLU A 134 -52.77 1.47 -7.30
C GLU A 134 -51.53 2.34 -7.08
N GLU A 135 -51.70 3.61 -6.68
CA GLU A 135 -50.59 4.51 -6.36
C GLU A 135 -49.83 4.07 -5.11
N ALA A 136 -50.53 3.62 -4.07
CA ALA A 136 -49.93 3.09 -2.85
C ALA A 136 -49.13 1.81 -3.14
N ALA A 137 -49.66 0.91 -3.98
CA ALA A 137 -48.92 -0.27 -4.43
C ALA A 137 -47.69 0.09 -5.27
N ALA A 138 -47.80 1.10 -6.15
CA ALA A 138 -46.67 1.59 -6.93
C ALA A 138 -45.58 2.23 -6.04
N GLU A 139 -45.96 3.00 -5.02
CA GLU A 139 -45.04 3.58 -4.06
C GLU A 139 -44.37 2.50 -3.20
N LEU A 140 -45.11 1.50 -2.73
CA LEU A 140 -44.56 0.36 -2.00
C LEU A 140 -43.55 -0.43 -2.85
N ASN A 141 -43.90 -0.74 -4.10
CA ASN A 141 -42.98 -1.42 -5.04
C ASN A 141 -41.71 -0.59 -5.28
N ARG A 142 -41.85 0.74 -5.41
CA ARG A 142 -40.70 1.65 -5.51
C ARG A 142 -39.85 1.62 -4.24
N ALA A 143 -40.45 1.64 -3.06
CA ALA A 143 -39.72 1.58 -1.79
C ALA A 143 -38.98 0.25 -1.62
N MET A 144 -39.60 -0.88 -1.99
CA MET A 144 -38.93 -2.19 -2.00
C MET A 144 -37.76 -2.24 -2.97
N PHE A 145 -37.93 -1.69 -4.18
CA PHE A 145 -36.85 -1.56 -5.15
C PHE A 145 -35.68 -0.73 -4.60
N ILE A 146 -35.96 0.39 -3.94
CA ILE A 146 -34.95 1.25 -3.31
C ILE A 146 -34.22 0.53 -2.18
N ALA A 147 -34.93 -0.26 -1.37
CA ALA A 147 -34.33 -1.04 -0.31
C ALA A 147 -33.34 -2.07 -0.88
N GLU A 148 -33.76 -2.82 -1.90
CA GLU A 148 -32.90 -3.80 -2.56
C GLU A 148 -31.68 -3.15 -3.21
N PHE A 149 -31.90 -2.01 -3.88
CA PHE A 149 -30.85 -1.21 -4.49
C PHE A 149 -29.78 -0.75 -3.48
N ASN A 150 -30.22 -0.28 -2.31
CA ASN A 150 -29.31 0.11 -1.22
C ASN A 150 -28.48 -1.07 -0.68
N ASN A 151 -28.99 -2.30 -0.74
CA ASN A 151 -28.27 -3.48 -0.29
C ASN A 151 -27.13 -3.88 -1.24
N HIS A 152 -27.26 -3.61 -2.53
CA HIS A 152 -26.26 -3.97 -3.55
C HIS A 152 -25.17 -2.91 -3.75
N ILE A 153 -25.40 -1.63 -3.43
CA ILE A 153 -24.36 -0.58 -3.55
C ILE A 153 -23.06 -0.94 -2.80
N PRO A 154 -23.09 -1.38 -1.53
CA PRO A 154 -21.88 -1.80 -0.81
C PRO A 154 -21.16 -2.96 -1.50
N ILE A 155 -21.91 -3.94 -2.03
CA ILE A 155 -21.37 -5.11 -2.73
C ILE A 155 -20.66 -4.67 -4.02
N LEU A 156 -21.26 -3.74 -4.78
CA LEU A 156 -20.67 -3.18 -5.99
C LEU A 156 -19.42 -2.34 -5.70
N ARG A 157 -19.38 -1.61 -4.57
CA ARG A 157 -18.17 -0.89 -4.13
C ARG A 157 -17.03 -1.85 -3.82
N GLU A 158 -17.31 -2.90 -3.05
CA GLU A 158 -16.31 -3.93 -2.75
C GLU A 158 -15.81 -4.63 -4.03
N ALA A 159 -16.72 -4.95 -4.95
CA ALA A 159 -16.39 -5.53 -6.25
C ALA A 159 -15.49 -4.60 -7.08
N ARG A 160 -15.80 -3.29 -7.13
CA ARG A 160 -14.96 -2.28 -7.78
C ARG A 160 -13.56 -2.27 -7.18
N ASP A 161 -13.45 -2.15 -5.86
CA ASP A 161 -12.17 -2.00 -5.18
C ASP A 161 -11.28 -3.25 -5.39
N LYS A 162 -11.87 -4.44 -5.34
CA LYS A 162 -11.18 -5.71 -5.67
C LYS A 162 -10.73 -5.77 -7.13
N LEU A 163 -11.57 -5.33 -8.08
CA LEU A 163 -11.19 -5.27 -9.49
C LEU A 163 -10.12 -4.23 -9.79
N GLU A 164 -10.11 -3.09 -9.11
CA GLU A 164 -9.05 -2.08 -9.23
C GLU A 164 -7.70 -2.64 -8.77
N LEU A 165 -7.68 -3.41 -7.67
CA LEU A 165 -6.49 -4.11 -7.24
C LEU A 165 -6.07 -5.20 -8.25
N THR A 166 -7.01 -6.04 -8.68
CA THR A 166 -6.73 -7.13 -9.63
C THR A 166 -6.23 -6.63 -10.98
N THR A 167 -6.81 -5.56 -11.54
CA THR A 167 -6.36 -4.99 -12.82
C THR A 167 -4.96 -4.39 -12.73
N LYS A 168 -4.61 -3.75 -11.60
CA LYS A 168 -3.24 -3.28 -11.32
C LYS A 168 -2.25 -4.43 -11.23
N ASN A 169 -2.60 -5.49 -10.49
CA ASN A 169 -1.74 -6.69 -10.36
C ASN A 169 -1.52 -7.39 -11.70
N LEU A 170 -2.59 -7.58 -12.49
CA LEU A 170 -2.50 -8.16 -13.82
C LEU A 170 -1.65 -7.29 -14.76
N ARG A 171 -1.72 -5.95 -14.65
CA ARG A 171 -0.87 -5.07 -15.45
C ARG A 171 0.61 -5.16 -15.07
N LYS A 172 0.92 -5.30 -13.76
CA LYS A 172 2.28 -5.55 -13.27
C LYS A 172 2.82 -6.87 -13.83
N ALA A 173 2.10 -7.97 -13.61
CA ALA A 173 2.49 -9.29 -14.10
C ALA A 173 2.63 -9.32 -15.63
N LEU A 174 1.76 -8.60 -16.36
CA LEU A 174 1.85 -8.47 -17.81
C LEU A 174 3.13 -7.77 -18.24
N THR A 175 3.49 -6.69 -17.54
CA THR A 175 4.74 -5.98 -17.81
C THR A 175 5.96 -6.86 -17.52
N GLU A 176 5.97 -7.57 -16.39
CA GLU A 176 7.05 -8.50 -16.04
C GLU A 176 7.20 -9.61 -17.09
N CYS A 177 6.07 -10.15 -17.56
CA CYS A 177 6.05 -11.12 -18.66
C CYS A 177 6.64 -10.54 -19.95
N GLU A 178 6.24 -9.31 -20.33
CA GLU A 178 6.71 -8.64 -21.54
C GLU A 178 8.22 -8.37 -21.51
N VAL A 179 8.78 -8.02 -20.35
CA VAL A 179 10.23 -7.85 -20.15
C VAL A 179 11.01 -9.13 -20.48
N GLN A 180 10.44 -10.31 -20.20
CA GLN A 180 11.09 -11.58 -20.53
C GLN A 180 11.18 -11.82 -22.05
N CYS A 181 10.28 -11.21 -22.83
CA CYS A 181 10.21 -11.37 -24.28
C CYS A 181 11.15 -10.42 -25.04
N VAL A 182 11.62 -9.37 -24.38
CA VAL A 182 12.55 -8.40 -24.97
C VAL A 182 13.98 -8.90 -24.85
N ALA A 183 14.77 -8.70 -25.90
CA ALA A 183 16.18 -9.04 -25.92
C ALA A 183 16.92 -8.36 -24.75
N PRO A 184 17.85 -9.03 -24.06
CA PRO A 184 18.53 -8.48 -22.89
C PRO A 184 19.18 -7.09 -23.10
N GLU A 185 19.62 -6.79 -24.31
CA GLU A 185 20.24 -5.51 -24.67
C GLU A 185 19.24 -4.33 -24.67
N GLU A 186 17.98 -4.60 -25.00
CA GLU A 186 16.91 -3.60 -25.09
C GLU A 186 16.20 -3.37 -23.75
N ARG A 187 16.31 -4.30 -22.80
CA ARG A 187 15.68 -4.21 -21.45
C ARG A 187 16.10 -2.96 -20.67
N LYS A 188 17.31 -2.46 -20.87
CA LYS A 188 17.85 -1.27 -20.16
C LYS A 188 17.07 0.01 -20.47
N ASN A 189 16.38 0.07 -21.60
CA ASN A 189 15.60 1.24 -22.02
C ASN A 189 14.11 1.14 -21.66
N LEU A 190 13.64 -0.02 -21.18
CA LEU A 190 12.23 -0.27 -20.87
C LEU A 190 11.88 -0.05 -19.39
N ILE A 191 12.86 0.16 -18.52
CA ILE A 191 12.63 0.35 -17.09
C ILE A 191 12.38 1.83 -16.79
N SER A 192 11.20 2.27 -17.17
CA SER A 192 10.53 3.42 -16.57
C SER A 192 9.05 3.09 -16.52
N LEU A 193 8.71 1.96 -15.88
CA LEU A 193 7.40 1.91 -15.26
C LEU A 193 7.39 3.06 -14.25
N PRO A 194 6.41 3.99 -14.32
CA PRO A 194 6.24 4.92 -13.23
C PRO A 194 6.14 4.06 -11.95
N PRO A 195 6.88 4.41 -10.88
CA PRO A 195 6.85 3.70 -9.61
C PRO A 195 5.46 3.87 -8.99
N ASN A 196 4.49 3.19 -9.56
CA ASN A 196 3.12 3.20 -9.12
C ASN A 196 3.06 2.16 -8.02
N THR A 197 3.42 2.59 -6.82
CA THR A 197 2.74 2.32 -5.54
C THR A 197 1.57 1.32 -5.64
N ILE A 198 1.87 0.05 -5.88
CA ILE A 198 0.99 -1.03 -5.47
C ILE A 198 1.56 -1.43 -4.13
N ASP A 199 1.01 -0.86 -3.06
CA ASP A 199 1.56 -1.07 -1.73
C ASP A 199 1.27 -2.48 -1.19
N ARG A 200 0.34 -3.24 -1.79
CA ARG A 200 -0.09 -4.55 -1.27
C ARG A 200 -0.55 -5.51 -2.37
N ASP A 201 0.07 -6.70 -2.38
CA ASP A 201 -0.46 -7.88 -3.05
C ASP A 201 -1.81 -8.29 -2.41
N PRO A 202 -2.69 -9.02 -3.11
CA PRO A 202 -3.96 -9.42 -2.54
C PRO A 202 -3.73 -10.45 -1.43
N GLU A 203 -4.60 -10.44 -0.41
CA GLU A 203 -4.50 -11.39 0.69
C GLU A 203 -4.58 -12.84 0.17
N LEU A 204 -3.56 -13.62 0.50
CA LEU A 204 -3.47 -15.02 0.08
C LEU A 204 -4.32 -15.92 0.97
N PRO A 205 -4.82 -17.04 0.43
CA PRO A 205 -5.66 -17.96 1.20
C PRO A 205 -4.87 -18.91 2.10
N PHE A 206 -3.59 -18.63 2.31
CA PHE A 206 -2.66 -19.34 3.18
C PHE A 206 -1.70 -18.33 3.79
N ASN A 207 -1.16 -18.65 4.97
CA ASN A 207 -0.22 -17.78 5.64
C ASN A 207 1.15 -17.83 4.96
N TRP A 208 1.48 -16.79 4.19
CA TRP A 208 2.73 -16.68 3.49
C TRP A 208 3.78 -15.97 4.35
N ASN A 209 4.82 -16.70 4.76
CA ASN A 209 5.96 -16.17 5.52
C ASN A 209 7.24 -16.11 4.66
N GLY A 210 7.11 -16.17 3.33
CA GLY A 210 8.25 -16.18 2.41
C GLY A 210 8.72 -14.78 2.03
N PRO A 211 9.70 -14.66 1.09
CA PRO A 211 10.19 -15.74 0.22
C PRO A 211 10.96 -16.83 0.96
N TYR A 212 10.81 -18.07 0.49
CA TYR A 212 11.55 -19.22 1.02
C TYR A 212 12.87 -19.39 0.28
N TYR A 213 13.97 -19.45 1.01
CA TYR A 213 15.31 -19.51 0.44
C TYR A 213 15.87 -20.94 0.36
N GLU A 214 16.87 -21.15 -0.49
CA GLU A 214 17.61 -22.41 -0.52
C GLU A 214 18.53 -22.51 0.71
N VAL A 215 18.17 -23.37 1.66
CA VAL A 215 19.02 -23.62 2.85
C VAL A 215 20.12 -24.64 2.55
N CYS A 216 19.81 -25.66 1.75
CA CYS A 216 20.78 -26.59 1.19
C CYS A 216 20.29 -27.14 -0.15
N GLU A 217 21.18 -27.79 -0.92
CA GLU A 217 20.87 -28.30 -2.26
C GLU A 217 19.66 -29.25 -2.27
N ALA A 218 19.47 -30.04 -1.21
CA ALA A 218 18.31 -30.93 -1.08
C ALA A 218 16.98 -30.16 -0.98
N CYS A 219 16.97 -28.97 -0.39
CA CYS A 219 15.74 -28.16 -0.19
C CYS A 219 15.49 -27.16 -1.32
N ARG A 220 16.44 -26.93 -2.24
CA ARG A 220 16.33 -26.00 -3.37
C ARG A 220 14.98 -26.11 -4.10
N LYS A 221 14.58 -27.34 -4.44
CA LYS A 221 13.33 -27.60 -5.17
C LYS A 221 12.08 -27.29 -4.35
N LEU A 222 12.13 -27.48 -3.03
CA LEU A 222 11.01 -27.21 -2.13
C LEU A 222 10.83 -25.70 -1.94
N ALA A 223 11.93 -24.97 -1.72
CA ALA A 223 11.93 -23.51 -1.65
C ALA A 223 11.39 -22.88 -2.94
N ALA A 224 11.92 -23.30 -4.10
CA ALA A 224 11.44 -22.85 -5.40
C ALA A 224 9.95 -23.14 -5.61
N ARG A 225 9.48 -24.32 -5.17
CA ARG A 225 8.06 -24.68 -5.28
C ARG A 225 7.16 -23.84 -4.36
N LEU A 226 7.61 -23.50 -3.15
CA LEU A 226 6.85 -22.61 -2.26
C LEU A 226 6.72 -21.21 -2.88
N ASN A 227 7.80 -20.66 -3.43
CA ASN A 227 7.77 -19.37 -4.14
C ASN A 227 6.88 -19.43 -5.40
N GLU A 228 6.88 -20.53 -6.14
CA GLU A 228 5.94 -20.71 -7.27
C GLU A 228 4.48 -20.76 -6.79
N LEU A 229 4.20 -21.35 -5.63
CA LEU A 229 2.85 -21.43 -5.07
C LEU A 229 2.33 -20.06 -4.61
N TYR A 230 3.21 -19.12 -4.27
CA TYR A 230 2.84 -17.72 -4.03
C TYR A 230 2.21 -17.09 -5.27
N ASP A 231 2.91 -17.15 -6.41
CA ASP A 231 2.45 -16.60 -7.68
C ASP A 231 1.13 -17.26 -8.13
N ILE A 232 1.05 -18.59 -8.02
CA ILE A 232 -0.18 -19.35 -8.32
C ILE A 232 -1.34 -18.93 -7.39
N GLY A 233 -1.03 -18.63 -6.12
CA GLY A 233 -1.98 -18.12 -5.14
C GLY A 233 -2.53 -16.75 -5.54
N ILE A 234 -1.65 -15.81 -5.90
CA ILE A 234 -2.03 -14.47 -6.38
C ILE A 234 -2.92 -14.58 -7.62
N ASP A 235 -2.54 -15.39 -8.60
CA ASP A 235 -3.32 -15.62 -9.83
C ASP A 235 -4.73 -16.14 -9.51
N ASN A 236 -4.83 -17.10 -8.58
CA ASN A 236 -6.11 -17.66 -8.16
C ASN A 236 -7.00 -16.64 -7.43
N VAL A 237 -6.43 -15.80 -6.58
CA VAL A 237 -7.16 -14.72 -5.89
C VAL A 237 -7.62 -13.65 -6.87
N ASN A 238 -6.80 -13.28 -7.85
CA ASN A 238 -7.19 -12.36 -8.91
C ASN A 238 -8.35 -12.92 -9.76
N GLU A 239 -8.30 -14.20 -10.11
CA GLU A 239 -9.39 -14.90 -10.81
C GLU A 239 -10.67 -14.92 -9.95
N MET A 240 -10.54 -15.14 -8.65
CA MET A 240 -11.65 -15.12 -7.68
C MET A 240 -12.28 -13.72 -7.54
N ASN A 241 -11.46 -12.67 -7.47
CA ASN A 241 -11.94 -11.30 -7.38
C ASN A 241 -12.72 -10.89 -8.63
N ALA A 242 -12.20 -11.23 -9.82
CA ALA A 242 -12.88 -10.98 -11.08
C ALA A 242 -14.24 -11.69 -11.16
N ILE A 243 -14.30 -12.98 -10.82
CA ILE A 243 -15.57 -13.72 -10.88
C ILE A 243 -16.59 -13.22 -9.85
N ASN A 244 -16.15 -12.84 -8.65
CA ASN A 244 -17.03 -12.30 -7.61
C ASN A 244 -17.62 -10.94 -8.03
N ALA A 245 -16.81 -10.09 -8.65
CA ALA A 245 -17.29 -8.81 -9.16
C ALA A 245 -18.28 -8.99 -10.32
N LYS A 246 -18.01 -9.92 -11.23
CA LYS A 246 -18.93 -10.30 -12.30
C LYS A 246 -20.26 -10.84 -11.75
N LEU A 247 -20.23 -11.68 -10.71
CA LEU A 247 -21.43 -12.16 -10.02
C LEU A 247 -22.22 -11.01 -9.39
N ALA A 248 -21.55 -10.07 -8.74
CA ALA A 248 -22.19 -8.88 -8.16
C ALA A 248 -22.88 -8.04 -9.24
N TYR A 249 -22.19 -7.77 -10.35
CA TYR A 249 -22.74 -7.04 -11.50
C TYR A 249 -23.96 -7.74 -12.12
N ILE A 250 -23.88 -9.05 -12.39
CA ILE A 250 -24.98 -9.80 -12.99
C ILE A 250 -26.21 -9.83 -12.06
N ARG A 251 -26.02 -10.08 -10.76
CA ARG A 251 -27.10 -10.09 -9.77
C ARG A 251 -27.79 -8.73 -9.68
N ALA A 252 -27.01 -7.65 -9.61
CA ALA A 252 -27.53 -6.29 -9.60
C ALA A 252 -28.35 -5.96 -10.86
N ASN A 253 -27.90 -6.38 -12.05
CA ASN A 253 -28.65 -6.21 -13.29
C ASN A 253 -29.95 -7.03 -13.35
N ILE A 254 -29.92 -8.28 -12.86
CA ILE A 254 -31.13 -9.11 -12.76
C ILE A 254 -32.16 -8.41 -11.89
N THR A 255 -31.76 -7.92 -10.72
CA THR A 255 -32.64 -7.18 -9.80
C THR A 255 -33.28 -5.97 -10.49
N VAL A 256 -32.51 -5.18 -11.23
CA VAL A 256 -33.04 -4.02 -11.97
C VAL A 256 -34.04 -4.43 -13.04
N LEU A 257 -33.73 -5.46 -13.83
CA LEU A 257 -34.62 -5.92 -14.89
C LEU A 257 -35.89 -6.58 -14.36
N GLU A 258 -35.81 -7.29 -13.24
CA GLU A 258 -36.98 -7.87 -12.56
C GLU A 258 -37.90 -6.78 -12.01
N ALA A 259 -37.35 -5.72 -11.41
CA ALA A 259 -38.12 -4.57 -10.96
C ALA A 259 -38.70 -3.74 -12.12
N SER A 260 -38.04 -3.75 -13.28
CA SER A 260 -38.49 -3.08 -14.50
C SER A 260 -39.51 -3.89 -15.30
N ALA A 261 -39.67 -5.19 -15.00
CA ALA A 261 -40.64 -6.02 -15.67
C ALA A 261 -42.05 -5.61 -15.21
N PRO A 262 -42.93 -5.13 -16.11
CA PRO A 262 -44.26 -4.67 -15.72
C PRO A 262 -45.04 -5.78 -15.01
N GLY A 263 -45.40 -5.54 -13.75
CA GLY A 263 -46.27 -6.42 -12.99
C GLY A 263 -47.71 -6.31 -13.50
N ASN A 264 -48.16 -7.23 -14.35
CA ASN A 264 -49.56 -7.43 -14.79
C ASN A 264 -50.39 -6.22 -15.29
N VAL A 265 -49.86 -5.00 -15.40
CA VAL A 265 -50.60 -3.84 -15.90
C VAL A 265 -50.76 -3.95 -17.42
N ASP A 266 -52.01 -3.85 -17.89
CA ASP A 266 -52.52 -4.15 -19.24
C ASP A 266 -51.49 -4.02 -20.40
N SER A 267 -50.94 -5.17 -20.77
CA SER A 267 -49.69 -5.37 -21.52
C SER A 267 -49.74 -5.12 -23.03
N LYS A 268 -50.81 -4.52 -23.58
CA LYS A 268 -50.95 -4.35 -25.04
C LYS A 268 -50.04 -3.29 -25.65
N ARG A 269 -49.63 -2.27 -24.88
CA ARG A 269 -48.93 -1.10 -25.45
C ARG A 269 -47.41 -1.24 -25.57
N ASN A 270 -46.78 -2.26 -25.00
CA ASN A 270 -45.31 -2.34 -25.00
C ASN A 270 -44.72 -3.77 -25.12
N SER A 271 -45.32 -4.61 -25.97
CA SER A 271 -44.92 -6.03 -26.10
C SER A 271 -43.45 -6.24 -26.53
N ASN A 272 -42.84 -5.30 -27.26
CA ASN A 272 -41.46 -5.42 -27.73
C ASN A 272 -40.43 -5.14 -26.64
N GLN A 273 -40.69 -4.16 -25.76
CA GLN A 273 -39.81 -3.87 -24.63
C GLN A 273 -39.83 -5.03 -23.63
N LEU A 274 -41.02 -5.55 -23.31
CA LEU A 274 -41.16 -6.72 -22.44
C LEU A 274 -40.44 -7.96 -23.01
N LYS A 275 -40.57 -8.23 -24.32
CA LYS A 275 -39.81 -9.31 -24.98
C LYS A 275 -38.30 -9.14 -24.85
N THR A 276 -37.81 -7.90 -24.88
CA THR A 276 -36.39 -7.60 -24.74
C THR A 276 -35.92 -7.82 -23.30
N ILE A 277 -36.67 -7.31 -22.30
CA ILE A 277 -36.39 -7.56 -20.88
C ILE A 277 -36.36 -9.06 -20.57
N ILE A 278 -37.33 -9.84 -21.06
CA ILE A 278 -37.38 -11.29 -20.85
C ILE A 278 -36.17 -11.99 -21.49
N ARG A 279 -35.76 -11.57 -22.70
CA ARG A 279 -34.58 -12.11 -23.37
C ARG A 279 -33.31 -11.82 -22.57
N ASP A 280 -33.15 -10.59 -22.11
CA ASP A 280 -31.98 -10.13 -21.38
C ASP A 280 -31.90 -10.83 -20.00
N LEU A 281 -33.01 -10.96 -19.28
CA LEU A 281 -33.09 -11.75 -18.04
C LEU A 281 -32.69 -13.21 -18.26
N LYS A 282 -33.14 -13.82 -19.36
CA LYS A 282 -32.76 -15.20 -19.69
C LYS A 282 -31.25 -15.32 -19.97
N SER A 283 -30.67 -14.34 -20.67
CA SER A 283 -29.22 -14.27 -20.91
C SER A 283 -28.46 -14.15 -19.58
N LEU A 284 -28.80 -13.14 -18.77
CA LEU A 284 -28.12 -12.87 -17.51
C LEU A 284 -28.22 -14.04 -16.52
N ARG A 285 -29.35 -14.76 -16.48
CA ARG A 285 -29.48 -15.97 -15.65
C ARG A 285 -28.60 -17.13 -16.15
N SER A 286 -28.38 -17.22 -17.46
CA SER A 286 -27.40 -18.16 -18.02
C SER A 286 -25.99 -17.75 -17.61
N ASP A 287 -25.64 -16.48 -17.80
CA ASP A 287 -24.33 -15.93 -17.44
C ASP A 287 -24.04 -16.06 -15.94
N LEU A 288 -25.06 -15.86 -15.09
CA LEU A 288 -24.99 -16.07 -13.64
C LEU A 288 -24.61 -17.52 -13.33
N LYS A 289 -25.30 -18.49 -13.95
CA LYS A 289 -25.04 -19.91 -13.74
C LYS A 289 -23.63 -20.30 -14.18
N ASP A 290 -23.18 -19.77 -15.30
CA ASP A 290 -21.84 -20.03 -15.81
C ASP A 290 -20.77 -19.42 -14.89
N ALA A 291 -21.00 -18.20 -14.41
CA ALA A 291 -20.12 -17.55 -13.44
C ALA A 291 -20.07 -18.28 -12.09
N GLU A 292 -21.20 -18.81 -11.60
CA GLU A 292 -21.25 -19.62 -10.37
C GLU A 292 -20.51 -20.96 -10.52
N ASN A 293 -20.59 -21.59 -11.70
CA ASN A 293 -19.81 -22.80 -11.99
C ASN A 293 -18.31 -22.50 -12.02
N GLU A 294 -17.93 -21.36 -12.58
CA GLU A 294 -16.55 -20.92 -12.63
C GLU A 294 -16.01 -20.60 -11.23
N GLN A 295 -16.79 -19.88 -10.40
CA GLN A 295 -16.45 -19.63 -9.00
C GLN A 295 -16.20 -20.95 -8.24
N LYS A 296 -17.05 -21.96 -8.42
CA LYS A 296 -16.85 -23.30 -7.82
C LYS A 296 -15.58 -23.98 -8.32
N ARG A 297 -15.19 -23.80 -9.58
CA ARG A 297 -13.92 -24.32 -10.13
C ARG A 297 -12.73 -23.63 -9.46
N ILE A 298 -12.78 -22.31 -9.32
CA ILE A 298 -11.71 -21.50 -8.72
C ILE A 298 -11.55 -21.87 -7.23
N LEU A 299 -12.64 -22.01 -6.48
CA LEU A 299 -12.62 -22.47 -5.08
C LEU A 299 -11.95 -23.84 -4.92
N LYS A 300 -12.30 -24.80 -5.79
CA LYS A 300 -11.63 -26.13 -5.80
C LYS A 300 -10.15 -26.05 -6.13
N ASN A 301 -9.74 -25.10 -6.97
CA ASN A 301 -8.32 -24.86 -7.24
C ASN A 301 -7.62 -24.24 -6.03
N GLN A 302 -8.27 -23.29 -5.36
CA GLN A 302 -7.79 -22.66 -4.14
C GLN A 302 -7.51 -23.70 -3.05
N GLU A 303 -8.46 -24.61 -2.78
CA GLU A 303 -8.27 -25.72 -1.83
C GLU A 303 -7.05 -26.59 -2.16
N LYS A 304 -6.81 -26.87 -3.45
CA LYS A 304 -5.64 -27.63 -3.90
C LYS A 304 -4.34 -26.85 -3.70
N ILE A 305 -4.36 -25.54 -3.93
CA ILE A 305 -3.20 -24.67 -3.73
C ILE A 305 -2.83 -24.62 -2.25
N ILE A 306 -3.81 -24.36 -1.37
CA ILE A 306 -3.61 -24.35 0.09
C ILE A 306 -3.01 -25.68 0.57
N LYS A 307 -3.60 -26.80 0.13
CA LYS A 307 -3.09 -28.12 0.48
C LYS A 307 -1.64 -28.32 -0.01
N ASN A 308 -1.35 -27.99 -1.27
CA ASN A 308 -0.01 -28.13 -1.84
C ASN A 308 1.01 -27.25 -1.11
N PHE A 309 0.63 -26.03 -0.72
CA PHE A 309 1.46 -25.13 0.06
C PHE A 309 1.81 -25.74 1.42
N ASN A 310 0.80 -26.17 2.19
CA ASN A 310 1.02 -26.78 3.50
C ASN A 310 1.87 -28.06 3.41
N ASP A 311 1.55 -28.96 2.46
CA ASP A 311 2.30 -30.20 2.25
C ASP A 311 3.75 -29.92 1.82
N THR A 312 4.01 -28.85 1.06
CA THR A 312 5.36 -28.46 0.64
C THR A 312 6.12 -27.78 1.77
N LEU A 313 5.45 -26.94 2.55
CA LEU A 313 6.04 -26.23 3.69
C LEU A 313 6.45 -27.22 4.78
N GLU A 314 5.62 -28.22 5.09
CA GLU A 314 5.96 -29.29 6.02
C GLU A 314 7.23 -30.04 5.56
N LYS A 315 7.28 -30.43 4.28
CA LYS A 315 8.47 -31.08 3.69
C LYS A 315 9.69 -30.18 3.68
N TYR A 316 9.51 -28.89 3.45
CA TYR A 316 10.60 -27.92 3.45
C TYR A 316 11.18 -27.77 4.86
N ASN A 317 10.33 -27.65 5.88
CA ASN A 317 10.75 -27.58 7.28
C ASN A 317 11.44 -28.87 7.72
N GLU A 318 10.93 -30.03 7.31
CA GLU A 318 11.60 -31.31 7.57
C GLU A 318 12.93 -31.43 6.82
N CYS A 319 12.99 -30.93 5.58
CA CYS A 319 14.22 -30.88 4.80
C CYS A 319 15.26 -29.98 5.46
N ILE A 320 14.88 -28.82 6.01
CA ILE A 320 15.77 -27.94 6.77
C ILE A 320 16.38 -28.68 7.96
N ARG A 321 15.58 -29.46 8.70
CA ARG A 321 16.08 -30.26 9.85
C ARG A 321 17.07 -31.36 9.44
N GLN A 322 16.93 -31.90 8.23
CA GLN A 322 17.75 -32.98 7.70
C GLN A 322 18.91 -32.51 6.85
N CYS A 323 18.90 -31.25 6.38
CA CYS A 323 20.09 -30.64 5.83
C CYS A 323 21.18 -30.89 6.86
N PRO A 324 22.33 -31.49 6.46
CA PRO A 324 23.43 -31.59 7.40
C PRO A 324 23.58 -30.18 7.99
N PRO A 325 23.66 -30.03 9.33
CA PRO A 325 24.13 -28.76 9.85
C PRO A 325 25.32 -28.42 8.97
N GLN A 326 25.34 -27.23 8.35
CA GLN A 326 26.53 -26.72 7.66
C GLN A 326 27.68 -27.29 8.45
N LYS A 327 28.54 -28.15 7.89
CA LYS A 327 29.27 -29.19 8.66
C LYS A 327 30.11 -28.64 9.82
N ASN A 328 30.19 -27.33 9.90
CA ASN A 328 30.78 -26.50 10.90
C ASN A 328 29.92 -25.26 11.22
N ALA A 329 28.62 -25.42 11.49
CA ALA A 329 27.82 -24.37 12.10
C ALA A 329 28.43 -24.18 13.49
N CYS A 330 29.28 -23.17 13.60
CA CYS A 330 29.97 -22.91 14.83
C CYS A 330 28.94 -22.55 15.89
N VAL A 331 29.16 -23.07 17.09
CA VAL A 331 28.36 -22.67 18.25
C VAL A 331 28.88 -21.29 18.65
N PHE A 332 28.01 -20.30 18.58
CA PHE A 332 28.27 -18.97 19.10
C PHE A 332 27.68 -18.87 20.51
N PRO A 333 28.23 -18.02 21.38
CA PRO A 333 27.65 -17.78 22.69
C PRO A 333 26.25 -17.15 22.57
N ASP A 334 25.31 -17.59 23.43
CA ASP A 334 23.92 -17.09 23.44
C ASP A 334 23.82 -15.59 23.85
N GLU A 335 24.90 -15.03 24.40
CA GLU A 335 25.03 -13.62 24.79
C GLU A 335 24.78 -12.65 23.61
N LEU A 336 24.88 -13.12 22.36
CA LEU A 336 24.61 -12.35 21.15
C LEU A 336 23.14 -11.96 20.96
N PHE A 337 22.23 -12.61 21.69
CA PHE A 337 20.79 -12.36 21.62
C PHE A 337 20.31 -11.41 22.73
N GLU A 338 21.21 -10.86 23.54
CA GLU A 338 20.82 -9.96 24.62
C GLU A 338 20.45 -8.57 24.08
N SER A 339 19.27 -8.09 24.46
CA SER A 339 18.85 -6.72 24.18
C SER A 339 19.70 -5.71 24.94
N MET A 340 20.21 -4.67 24.26
CA MET A 340 20.91 -3.56 24.93
C MET A 340 19.92 -2.52 25.46
N THR A 341 20.19 -1.98 26.65
CA THR A 341 19.46 -0.81 27.18
C THR A 341 20.13 0.49 26.73
N ILE A 342 19.42 1.32 25.96
CA ILE A 342 19.91 2.60 25.44
C ILE A 342 19.77 3.69 26.52
N GLY A 343 18.58 3.86 27.08
CA GLY A 343 18.29 4.92 28.05
C GLY A 343 16.79 5.24 28.19
N PRO A 344 16.40 6.22 29.02
CA PRO A 344 15.00 6.59 29.24
C PRO A 344 14.27 7.05 27.96
N ASN A 345 12.99 6.70 27.81
CA ASN A 345 12.20 7.02 26.61
C ASN A 345 12.09 8.53 26.33
N ASN A 346 11.99 9.33 27.39
CA ASN A 346 11.91 10.79 27.30
C ASN A 346 13.22 11.48 26.90
N GLU A 347 14.35 10.76 26.90
CA GLU A 347 15.66 11.29 26.50
C GLU A 347 16.04 10.84 25.08
N VAL A 348 15.80 9.57 24.74
CA VAL A 348 16.28 8.99 23.47
C VAL A 348 15.21 8.28 22.64
N GLY A 349 14.00 8.08 23.18
CA GLY A 349 12.91 7.32 22.55
C GLY A 349 11.94 8.18 21.74
N SER A 350 10.78 7.60 21.44
CA SER A 350 9.71 8.22 20.67
C SER A 350 9.13 9.45 21.38
N SER A 351 9.11 9.48 22.72
CA SER A 351 8.70 10.67 23.48
C SER A 351 9.68 11.84 23.28
N ALA A 352 10.99 11.56 23.28
CA ALA A 352 12.00 12.57 22.97
C ALA A 352 11.84 13.11 21.55
N GLN A 353 11.57 12.23 20.58
CA GLN A 353 11.29 12.61 19.20
C GLN A 353 10.02 13.46 19.06
N ALA A 354 8.91 13.06 19.68
CA ALA A 354 7.67 13.82 19.65
C ALA A 354 7.85 15.23 20.26
N ALA A 355 8.60 15.33 21.36
CA ALA A 355 8.96 16.61 21.97
C ALA A 355 9.81 17.48 21.03
N LYS A 356 10.75 16.87 20.29
CA LYS A 356 11.58 17.57 19.27
C LYS A 356 10.73 18.05 18.09
N GLU A 357 9.89 17.21 17.52
CA GLU A 357 9.00 17.59 16.42
C GLU A 357 8.04 18.71 16.82
N LEU A 358 7.51 18.67 18.05
CA LEU A 358 6.68 19.73 18.59
C LEU A 358 7.47 21.03 18.75
N ARG A 359 8.69 20.96 19.31
CA ARG A 359 9.59 22.13 19.44
C ARG A 359 9.95 22.72 18.08
N ASP A 360 10.23 21.89 17.07
CA ASP A 360 10.56 22.33 15.72
C ASP A 360 9.36 22.96 15.00
N LYS A 361 8.15 22.42 15.19
CA LYS A 361 6.91 23.03 14.70
C LYS A 361 6.63 24.37 15.36
N VAL A 362 6.81 24.47 16.68
CA VAL A 362 6.58 25.70 17.45
C VAL A 362 7.63 26.77 17.11
N THR A 363 8.91 26.41 17.01
CA THR A 363 9.99 27.36 16.64
C THR A 363 9.92 27.77 15.16
N GLY A 364 9.52 26.85 14.26
CA GLY A 364 9.23 27.16 12.86
C GLY A 364 8.05 28.12 12.68
N ALA A 365 6.97 27.91 13.43
CA ALA A 365 5.80 28.79 13.44
C ALA A 365 6.09 30.16 14.10
N ALA A 366 6.87 30.17 15.19
CA ALA A 366 7.28 31.40 15.87
C ALA A 366 8.22 32.26 15.02
N LYS A 367 9.16 31.65 14.26
CA LYS A 367 9.94 32.37 13.24
C LYS A 367 9.06 32.84 12.08
N GLY A 368 8.08 32.05 11.64
CA GLY A 368 7.11 32.44 10.62
C GLY A 368 6.22 33.64 10.99
N ALA A 369 5.90 33.80 12.28
CA ALA A 369 5.08 34.89 12.79
C ALA A 369 5.90 36.14 13.18
N ALA A 370 7.10 35.97 13.74
CA ALA A 370 7.96 37.09 14.13
C ALA A 370 8.62 37.82 12.93
N THR A 371 8.82 37.12 11.81
CA THR A 371 9.43 37.73 10.59
C THR A 371 8.42 38.57 9.77
N LYS A 372 7.13 38.58 10.13
CA LYS A 372 6.12 39.48 9.51
C LYS A 372 5.98 40.83 10.21
N ALA A 373 6.62 41.05 11.36
CA ALA A 373 6.49 42.29 12.12
C ALA A 373 7.78 43.14 12.20
N ILE A 374 8.91 42.65 11.68
CA ILE A 374 10.18 43.37 11.71
C ILE A 374 10.84 43.24 10.33
N GLY A 375 10.93 44.35 9.58
CA GLY A 375 11.89 44.47 8.48
C GLY A 375 11.37 44.85 7.09
N ASN A 376 10.69 45.99 6.96
CA ASN A 376 10.75 46.81 5.75
C ASN A 376 12.16 47.44 5.65
N LEU A 377 13.21 46.64 5.47
CA LEU A 377 14.56 47.08 5.09
C LEU A 377 15.39 45.81 4.83
N ILE A 378 16.11 45.77 3.71
CA ILE A 378 16.89 44.64 3.14
C ILE A 378 16.12 43.92 2.03
N GLY A 379 16.41 44.36 0.80
CA GLY A 379 15.97 43.70 -0.42
C GLY A 379 16.66 42.35 -0.58
N PHE A 380 15.85 41.30 -0.72
CA PHE A 380 16.28 40.02 -1.29
C PHE A 380 15.56 39.83 -2.62
N GLY A 381 16.24 40.23 -3.69
CA GLY A 381 16.02 39.66 -5.01
C GLY A 381 16.72 38.31 -5.12
N GLY A 382 16.19 37.42 -5.96
CA GLY A 382 16.87 36.21 -6.41
C GLY A 382 16.40 34.92 -5.76
N PHE A 383 15.21 34.44 -6.16
CA PHE A 383 14.90 33.01 -6.10
C PHE A 383 15.66 32.30 -7.22
N GLY A 384 16.80 31.71 -6.89
CA GLY A 384 17.58 30.87 -7.79
C GLY A 384 18.46 29.90 -7.00
N GLY A 385 18.24 28.60 -7.19
CA GLY A 385 19.16 27.55 -6.75
C GLY A 385 18.64 26.67 -5.61
N GLY A 386 17.81 25.67 -5.93
CA GLY A 386 17.54 24.55 -5.05
C GLY A 386 18.76 23.66 -4.91
N GLY A 387 19.58 23.91 -3.89
CA GLY A 387 20.61 22.99 -3.42
C GLY A 387 20.02 22.11 -2.32
N SER A 388 19.92 20.80 -2.57
CA SER A 388 19.55 19.80 -1.56
C SER A 388 20.66 19.73 -0.50
N GLY A 389 20.55 20.51 0.57
CA GLY A 389 21.51 20.57 1.68
C GLY A 389 21.50 19.35 2.60
N GLY A 390 21.40 18.16 2.01
CA GLY A 390 21.37 16.85 2.66
C GLY A 390 22.67 16.38 3.29
N PRO A 391 22.64 15.56 4.37
CA PRO A 391 23.75 14.66 4.61
C PRO A 391 23.99 13.88 3.32
N LYS A 392 25.26 13.73 2.94
CA LYS A 392 25.62 13.07 1.70
C LYS A 392 25.19 11.61 1.78
N ILE A 393 24.22 11.25 0.96
CA ILE A 393 23.84 9.86 0.73
C ILE A 393 24.89 9.25 -0.20
N ASP A 394 25.45 8.11 0.20
CA ASP A 394 26.31 7.28 -0.62
C ASP A 394 25.46 6.39 -1.55
N LYS A 395 26.05 5.95 -2.66
CA LYS A 395 25.43 4.94 -3.51
C LYS A 395 25.77 3.55 -2.96
N ASP A 396 24.76 2.71 -2.78
CA ASP A 396 25.00 1.31 -2.44
C ASP A 396 25.75 0.60 -3.58
N ARG A 397 26.92 0.06 -3.21
CA ARG A 397 27.87 -0.60 -4.11
C ARG A 397 27.90 -2.11 -3.90
N THR A 398 27.11 -2.62 -2.97
CA THR A 398 26.99 -4.05 -2.74
C THR A 398 26.27 -4.73 -3.92
N ARG A 399 26.53 -6.02 -4.10
CA ARG A 399 26.00 -6.83 -5.20
C ARG A 399 25.31 -8.07 -4.65
N GLY A 400 24.44 -8.66 -5.48
CA GLY A 400 23.63 -9.79 -5.08
C GLY A 400 22.25 -9.37 -4.59
N ASP A 401 21.43 -10.36 -4.31
CA ASP A 401 20.07 -10.20 -3.84
C ASP A 401 20.08 -9.97 -2.32
N PHE A 402 19.12 -9.18 -1.83
CA PHE A 402 18.91 -9.03 -0.40
C PHE A 402 18.32 -10.32 0.17
N THR A 403 18.76 -10.65 1.39
CA THR A 403 18.17 -11.69 2.21
C THR A 403 17.38 -11.01 3.32
N ARG A 404 16.07 -11.25 3.35
CA ARG A 404 15.20 -10.80 4.43
C ARG A 404 15.45 -11.62 5.69
N ILE A 405 15.62 -10.95 6.81
CA ILE A 405 15.73 -11.52 8.16
C ILE A 405 14.72 -10.79 9.04
N SER A 406 13.90 -11.56 9.75
CA SER A 406 12.84 -11.03 10.58
C SER A 406 13.05 -11.46 12.03
N SER A 407 12.77 -10.55 12.97
CA SER A 407 12.68 -10.85 14.40
C SER A 407 11.52 -10.03 14.98
N GLY A 408 10.52 -10.72 15.52
CA GLY A 408 9.25 -10.10 15.89
C GLY A 408 8.64 -9.31 14.72
N ASP A 409 8.29 -8.05 14.97
CA ASP A 409 7.72 -7.12 13.98
C ASP A 409 8.79 -6.30 13.20
N THR A 410 10.08 -6.62 13.36
CA THR A 410 11.18 -5.94 12.65
C THR A 410 11.72 -6.81 11.52
N ASP A 411 11.78 -6.22 10.33
CA ASP A 411 12.25 -6.84 9.10
C ASP A 411 13.45 -6.10 8.55
N LEU A 412 14.56 -6.82 8.35
CA LEU A 412 15.78 -6.33 7.74
C LEU A 412 16.02 -7.03 6.40
N ASP A 413 16.42 -6.26 5.40
CA ASP A 413 16.97 -6.78 4.15
C ASP A 413 18.50 -6.62 4.19
N ILE A 414 19.22 -7.75 4.17
CA ILE A 414 20.68 -7.79 4.32
C ILE A 414 21.33 -8.37 3.07
N ARG A 415 22.39 -7.72 2.59
CA ARG A 415 23.30 -8.32 1.61
C ARG A 415 24.74 -7.96 1.92
N ALA A 416 25.65 -8.86 1.60
CA ALA A 416 27.06 -8.66 1.89
C ALA A 416 27.93 -9.01 0.68
N SER A 417 28.92 -8.16 0.39
CA SER A 417 29.81 -8.37 -0.75
C SER A 417 31.19 -7.76 -0.53
N TRP A 418 32.18 -8.37 -1.17
CA TRP A 418 33.56 -7.90 -1.15
C TRP A 418 33.80 -6.76 -2.15
N LYS A 419 34.57 -5.77 -1.71
CA LYS A 419 35.08 -4.71 -2.58
C LYS A 419 36.43 -4.21 -2.09
N ASP A 420 37.43 -4.25 -2.97
CA ASP A 420 38.78 -3.75 -2.70
C ASP A 420 39.35 -4.31 -1.36
N ASP A 421 39.20 -5.62 -1.15
CA ASP A 421 39.55 -6.36 0.08
C ASP A 421 38.80 -5.95 1.36
N GLN A 422 37.73 -5.17 1.24
CA GLN A 422 36.82 -4.83 2.34
C GLN A 422 35.50 -5.55 2.19
N LEU A 423 34.96 -6.05 3.30
CA LEU A 423 33.60 -6.57 3.33
C LEU A 423 32.64 -5.40 3.53
N ILE A 424 31.66 -5.26 2.65
CA ILE A 424 30.58 -4.29 2.81
C ILE A 424 29.28 -5.07 3.07
N VAL A 425 28.68 -4.80 4.23
CA VAL A 425 27.36 -5.30 4.61
C VAL A 425 26.36 -4.16 4.42
N SER A 426 25.42 -4.36 3.50
CA SER A 426 24.30 -3.46 3.25
C SER A 426 23.08 -4.00 3.99
N THR A 427 22.53 -3.20 4.90
CA THR A 427 21.36 -3.54 5.70
C THR A 427 20.31 -2.46 5.54
N GLU A 428 19.13 -2.82 5.06
CA GLU A 428 17.95 -1.96 4.98
C GLU A 428 16.92 -2.39 6.03
N ILE A 429 16.31 -1.41 6.71
CA ILE A 429 15.13 -1.62 7.54
C ILE A 429 13.92 -1.50 6.64
N ASP A 430 13.28 -2.62 6.33
CA ASP A 430 12.02 -2.64 5.58
C ASP A 430 10.88 -2.22 6.52
N ASN A 431 10.80 -2.86 7.69
CA ASN A 431 9.82 -2.57 8.72
C ASN A 431 10.44 -2.61 10.12
N SER A 432 10.03 -1.69 10.99
CA SER A 432 10.38 -1.70 12.40
C SER A 432 9.35 -0.92 13.21
N PRO A 433 8.83 -1.47 14.33
CA PRO A 433 7.89 -0.76 15.19
C PRO A 433 8.41 0.61 15.60
N ASP A 434 7.49 1.59 15.59
CA ASP A 434 7.77 2.96 16.02
C ASP A 434 8.92 3.65 15.28
N ASN A 435 9.29 3.14 14.10
CA ASN A 435 10.41 3.61 13.28
C ASN A 435 11.76 3.49 14.01
N GLY A 436 12.05 2.32 14.58
CA GLY A 436 13.40 1.98 15.04
C GLY A 436 14.49 2.24 14.00
N THR A 437 15.73 2.45 14.45
CA THR A 437 16.91 2.71 13.61
C THR A 437 18.10 1.87 14.08
N PHE A 438 19.14 1.80 13.26
CA PHE A 438 20.40 1.12 13.61
C PHE A 438 21.03 1.71 14.87
N HIS A 439 21.18 0.90 15.92
CA HIS A 439 21.90 1.26 17.14
C HIS A 439 23.35 0.76 17.11
N ALA A 440 23.57 -0.50 16.77
CA ALA A 440 24.90 -1.11 16.67
C ALA A 440 24.91 -2.21 15.61
N GLN A 441 26.09 -2.48 15.03
CA GLN A 441 26.29 -3.59 14.10
C GLN A 441 27.74 -4.07 14.17
N TRP A 442 27.95 -5.38 14.26
CA TRP A 442 29.28 -6.00 14.23
C TRP A 442 29.23 -7.40 13.59
N ILE A 443 30.41 -7.95 13.32
CA ILE A 443 30.58 -9.33 12.91
C ILE A 443 31.29 -10.08 14.03
N GLU A 444 30.84 -11.28 14.37
CA GLU A 444 31.50 -12.17 15.32
C GLU A 444 31.96 -13.45 14.63
N ASP A 445 33.15 -13.95 15.00
CA ASP A 445 33.60 -15.28 14.59
C ASP A 445 33.38 -16.34 15.68
N LYS A 446 33.58 -17.60 15.32
CA LYS A 446 33.41 -18.74 16.22
C LYS A 446 34.25 -18.72 17.50
N ASP A 447 35.32 -17.92 17.50
CA ASP A 447 36.24 -17.81 18.63
C ASP A 447 35.82 -16.63 19.54
N GLY A 448 34.67 -16.01 19.27
CA GLY A 448 34.12 -14.86 19.99
C GLY A 448 34.82 -13.54 19.65
N ASN A 449 35.61 -13.48 18.57
CA ASN A 449 36.24 -12.22 18.20
C ASN A 449 35.21 -11.31 17.52
N THR A 450 35.05 -10.12 18.08
CA THR A 450 34.20 -9.06 17.52
C THR A 450 34.97 -8.20 16.51
N TYR A 451 34.45 -8.11 15.30
CA TYR A 451 34.91 -7.23 14.25
C TYR A 451 33.94 -6.06 14.09
N LEU A 452 34.40 -4.86 14.43
CA LEU A 452 33.62 -3.63 14.29
C LEU A 452 33.77 -3.03 12.89
N PRO A 453 32.72 -2.34 12.38
CA PRO A 453 32.84 -1.56 11.15
C PRO A 453 33.91 -0.47 11.28
N VAL A 454 34.73 -0.29 10.24
CA VAL A 454 35.70 0.81 10.14
C VAL A 454 35.10 2.10 9.58
N ARG A 455 33.91 2.00 8.96
CA ARG A 455 33.10 3.14 8.53
C ARG A 455 31.67 2.72 8.20
N PHE A 456 30.77 3.70 8.27
CA PHE A 456 29.39 3.60 7.83
C PHE A 456 29.15 4.44 6.57
N MET A 457 28.24 3.98 5.72
CA MET A 457 27.73 4.68 4.54
C MET A 457 26.21 4.79 4.68
N ILE A 458 25.66 5.99 4.46
CA ILE A 458 24.21 6.19 4.50
C ILE A 458 23.69 6.05 3.08
N PHE A 459 22.82 5.07 2.82
CA PHE A 459 22.19 4.87 1.51
C PHE A 459 20.77 5.45 1.46
N GLU A 460 20.01 5.33 2.54
CA GLU A 460 18.68 5.94 2.68
C GLU A 460 18.40 6.36 4.12
N MET A 461 17.53 7.34 4.29
CA MET A 461 17.11 7.88 5.58
C MET A 461 15.59 8.03 5.65
N TYR A 462 15.03 7.91 6.86
CA TYR A 462 13.65 8.33 7.13
C TYR A 462 13.53 9.83 6.83
N ARG A 463 12.53 10.19 6.02
CA ARG A 463 12.40 11.53 5.44
C ARG A 463 11.85 12.52 6.48
N ASP A 464 12.67 12.95 7.44
CA ASP A 464 12.54 14.18 8.23
C ASP A 464 13.86 14.47 8.96
N TRP A 465 14.74 15.30 8.38
CA TRP A 465 15.93 15.79 9.08
C TRP A 465 16.19 17.26 8.73
N LYS A 466 16.72 18.02 9.70
CA LYS A 466 17.11 19.42 9.58
C LYS A 466 18.35 19.67 10.41
N LEU A 467 19.49 19.90 9.76
CA LEU A 467 20.71 20.36 10.42
C LEU A 467 20.69 21.90 10.51
N THR A 468 20.91 22.46 11.70
CA THR A 468 21.09 23.91 11.88
C THR A 468 22.30 24.12 12.79
N VAL A 469 23.43 24.48 12.19
CA VAL A 469 24.62 24.92 12.93
C VAL A 469 24.54 26.44 13.05
N SER A 470 24.50 26.95 14.28
CA SER A 470 24.65 28.39 14.58
C SER A 470 25.89 28.57 15.43
N TRP A 471 26.78 29.46 15.02
CA TRP A 471 27.90 29.90 15.83
C TRP A 471 27.79 31.40 16.08
N THR A 472 28.27 31.81 17.25
CA THR A 472 28.38 33.22 17.67
C THR A 472 29.80 33.44 18.14
N GLU A 473 30.46 34.43 17.55
CA GLU A 473 31.77 34.92 17.97
C GLU A 473 31.60 36.27 18.66
N ASP A 474 31.97 36.35 19.94
CA ASP A 474 31.95 37.58 20.72
C ASP A 474 33.38 38.00 21.08
N HIS A 475 33.74 39.26 20.81
CA HIS A 475 34.95 39.85 21.36
C HIS A 475 34.62 40.94 22.38
N TYR A 476 35.39 40.94 23.47
CA TYR A 476 35.31 41.94 24.53
C TYR A 476 36.66 42.63 24.68
N VAL A 477 36.64 43.96 24.77
CA VAL A 477 37.83 44.77 25.08
C VAL A 477 37.48 45.63 26.29
N ASP A 478 38.33 45.55 27.33
CA ASP A 478 38.14 46.25 28.61
C ASP A 478 36.78 45.98 29.30
N GLY A 479 36.22 44.79 29.08
CA GLY A 479 34.93 44.39 29.63
C GLY A 479 33.72 44.89 28.84
N GLU A 480 33.93 45.70 27.80
CA GLU A 480 32.89 46.10 26.86
C GLU A 480 32.87 45.16 25.64
N HIS A 481 31.67 44.75 25.26
CA HIS A 481 31.43 43.92 24.08
C HIS A 481 31.63 44.76 22.82
N VAL A 482 32.66 44.43 22.03
CA VAL A 482 33.07 45.24 20.87
C VAL A 482 32.78 44.59 19.52
N PHE A 483 32.48 43.29 19.51
CA PHE A 483 32.22 42.55 18.28
C PHE A 483 31.31 41.37 18.56
N HIS A 484 30.30 41.22 17.70
CA HIS A 484 29.42 40.06 17.63
C HIS A 484 29.32 39.68 16.16
N ASP A 485 29.67 38.44 15.83
CA ASP A 485 29.39 37.85 14.53
C ASP A 485 28.62 36.56 14.73
N GLU A 486 27.56 36.38 13.94
CA GLU A 486 26.73 35.19 13.97
C GLU A 486 26.62 34.61 12.57
N GLY A 487 26.99 33.33 12.45
CA GLY A 487 26.99 32.62 11.18
C GLY A 487 26.12 31.38 11.22
N LYS A 488 25.57 31.04 10.05
CA LYS A 488 24.93 29.76 9.78
C LYS A 488 25.60 29.11 8.58
N GLU A 489 26.39 28.07 8.82
CA GLU A 489 27.07 27.31 7.76
C GLU A 489 26.46 25.89 7.64
N ILE A 490 26.41 25.37 6.41
CA ILE A 490 26.11 23.96 6.12
C ILE A 490 27.40 23.37 5.55
N SER A 491 28.16 22.66 6.39
CA SER A 491 29.39 21.97 5.96
C SER A 491 29.19 20.46 5.94
N THR A 492 29.76 19.79 4.93
CA THR A 492 29.80 18.33 4.82
C THR A 492 31.17 17.79 5.26
N GLY A 493 31.20 16.83 6.18
CA GLY A 493 32.40 16.08 6.56
C GLY A 493 32.27 14.58 6.27
N ARG A 494 33.41 13.91 6.01
CA ARG A 494 33.60 12.46 6.14
C ARG A 494 34.61 12.30 7.26
N ASP A 495 34.15 12.03 8.47
CA ASP A 495 35.05 11.67 9.55
C ASP A 495 35.27 10.16 9.61
N LEU A 496 36.53 9.79 9.78
CA LEU A 496 36.97 8.42 10.01
C LEU A 496 36.75 8.13 11.50
N LEU A 497 35.61 7.51 11.84
CA LEU A 497 35.24 7.18 13.20
C LEU A 497 36.07 5.96 13.65
N GLY A 498 36.87 6.12 14.71
CA GLY A 498 37.85 5.13 15.18
C GLY A 498 37.25 3.85 15.79
N THR A 499 38.11 2.97 16.33
CA THR A 499 37.77 1.68 16.95
C THR A 499 37.24 1.84 18.38
N TRP A 500 35.93 1.71 18.62
CA TRP A 500 35.31 1.95 19.95
C TRP A 500 34.34 0.84 20.39
N SER A 501 34.34 0.50 21.68
CA SER A 501 33.79 -0.78 22.20
C SER A 501 32.76 -0.65 23.32
N ILE A 502 31.90 0.37 23.34
CA ILE A 502 30.81 0.48 24.34
C ILE A 502 29.55 1.07 23.69
N PHE A 503 28.49 0.26 23.56
CA PHE A 503 27.21 0.64 22.93
C PHE A 503 26.05 0.85 23.92
N GLU A 504 26.25 0.69 25.23
CA GLU A 504 25.17 0.86 26.23
C GLU A 504 25.25 2.15 27.06
N GLY A 505 24.08 2.59 27.56
CA GLY A 505 23.93 3.75 28.43
C GLY A 505 24.40 5.07 27.82
N ALA A 506 24.70 6.07 28.65
CA ALA A 506 25.05 7.42 28.18
C ALA A 506 26.29 7.46 27.24
N LYS A 507 27.25 6.56 27.45
CA LYS A 507 28.42 6.42 26.56
C LYS A 507 28.06 5.65 25.28
N GLY A 508 27.15 4.68 25.38
CA GLY A 508 26.59 3.94 24.28
C GLY A 508 25.76 4.78 23.31
N ILE A 509 25.02 5.76 23.81
CA ILE A 509 24.29 6.73 22.99
C ILE A 509 25.25 7.46 22.04
N ALA A 510 26.36 8.00 22.56
CA ALA A 510 27.35 8.71 21.75
C ALA A 510 28.06 7.80 20.73
N ASN A 511 28.23 6.52 21.05
CA ASN A 511 28.87 5.53 20.19
C ASN A 511 27.89 4.73 19.31
N SER A 512 26.58 4.98 19.45
CA SER A 512 25.57 4.33 18.63
C SER A 512 25.67 4.80 17.19
N ILE A 513 25.27 3.97 16.23
CA ILE A 513 25.31 4.31 14.81
C ILE A 513 24.54 5.61 14.55
N TRP A 514 23.34 5.75 15.10
CA TRP A 514 22.58 6.98 14.97
C TRP A 514 23.24 8.18 15.68
N GLY A 515 23.79 8.01 16.88
CA GLY A 515 24.48 9.08 17.61
C GLY A 515 25.72 9.58 16.87
N MET A 516 26.53 8.65 16.35
CA MET A 516 27.71 8.96 15.53
C MET A 516 27.38 9.68 14.23
N LEU A 517 26.19 9.45 13.68
CA LEU A 517 25.70 10.14 12.49
C LEU A 517 25.00 11.47 12.82
N GLY A 518 25.01 11.89 14.09
CA GLY A 518 24.48 13.17 14.55
C GLY A 518 22.97 13.19 14.78
N PHE A 519 22.33 12.03 14.92
CA PHE A 519 20.94 11.96 15.37
C PHE A 519 20.89 12.01 16.90
N ASP A 520 19.87 12.69 17.44
CA ASP A 520 19.71 12.86 18.89
C ASP A 520 18.81 11.77 19.52
N THR A 521 18.13 10.97 18.69
CA THR A 521 17.12 9.99 19.13
C THR A 521 17.33 8.65 18.44
N ALA A 522 16.98 7.58 19.14
CA ALA A 522 16.93 6.22 18.63
C ALA A 522 15.64 5.92 17.85
N ALA A 523 15.01 6.95 17.27
CA ALA A 523 13.74 6.87 16.54
C ALA A 523 13.84 7.69 15.26
N LYS A 524 13.59 7.06 14.11
CA LYS A 524 13.88 7.59 12.78
C LYS A 524 15.39 7.93 12.62
N GLY A 525 15.87 8.04 11.39
CA GLY A 525 17.29 8.22 11.13
C GLY A 525 17.70 7.51 9.85
N VAL A 526 18.62 6.56 9.95
CA VAL A 526 19.09 5.76 8.81
C VAL A 526 18.12 4.61 8.57
N LYS A 527 17.60 4.52 7.33
CA LYS A 527 16.77 3.40 6.88
C LYS A 527 17.61 2.33 6.18
N HIS A 528 18.62 2.76 5.41
CA HIS A 528 19.51 1.86 4.67
C HIS A 528 20.97 2.24 4.92
N LEU A 529 21.73 1.30 5.48
CA LEU A 529 23.09 1.46 5.98
C LEU A 529 24.04 0.53 5.24
N GLY A 530 25.23 1.02 4.91
CA GLY A 530 26.37 0.19 4.51
C GLY A 530 27.46 0.21 5.56
N ALA A 531 27.67 -0.89 6.28
CA ALA A 531 28.80 -1.07 7.19
C ALA A 531 29.99 -1.69 6.45
N VAL A 532 31.18 -1.16 6.67
CA VAL A 532 32.40 -1.63 6.02
C VAL A 532 33.34 -2.21 7.06
N TYR A 533 33.78 -3.43 6.83
CA TYR A 533 34.66 -4.17 7.72
C TYR A 533 36.01 -4.39 7.05
N ASN A 534 37.08 -4.21 7.84
CA ASN A 534 38.44 -4.52 7.42
C ASN A 534 38.81 -5.95 7.81
N ILE A 535 38.03 -6.90 7.29
CA ILE A 535 38.25 -8.35 7.44
C ILE A 535 38.73 -8.81 6.06
N PRO A 536 39.87 -9.49 5.89
CA PRO A 536 40.24 -10.01 4.58
C PRO A 536 39.40 -11.25 4.21
N PRO A 537 39.18 -11.56 2.91
CA PRO A 537 38.41 -12.75 2.49
C PRO A 537 38.96 -14.08 3.02
N ALA A 538 40.25 -14.13 3.35
CA ALA A 538 40.91 -15.29 3.93
C ALA A 538 40.59 -15.51 5.43
N SER A 539 40.06 -14.49 6.12
CA SER A 539 39.61 -14.61 7.50
C SER A 539 38.23 -15.26 7.62
N PHE A 540 37.45 -15.30 6.54
CA PHE A 540 36.24 -16.12 6.49
C PHE A 540 36.65 -17.59 6.48
N PRO A 541 36.32 -18.36 7.52
CA PRO A 541 36.67 -19.78 7.54
C PRO A 541 35.93 -20.46 6.38
N ASP A 542 36.63 -21.25 5.57
CA ASP A 542 35.97 -22.10 4.56
C ASP A 542 35.04 -23.13 5.23
N ASP A 543 35.31 -23.38 6.51
CA ASP A 543 34.69 -24.37 7.37
C ASP A 543 33.92 -23.70 8.52
N CYS A 544 33.39 -22.48 8.44
CA CYS A 544 32.56 -21.91 9.52
C CYS A 544 31.91 -20.59 9.09
N GLN A 545 30.69 -20.32 9.56
CA GLN A 545 30.05 -19.02 9.41
C GLN A 545 30.66 -17.96 10.33
N MET A 546 30.49 -16.69 9.97
CA MET A 546 30.56 -15.59 10.93
C MET A 546 29.14 -15.12 11.22
N GLN A 547 28.90 -14.43 12.33
CA GLN A 547 27.59 -13.89 12.66
C GLN A 547 27.58 -12.37 12.51
N LEU A 548 26.68 -11.86 11.67
CA LEU A 548 26.34 -10.45 11.64
C LEU A 548 25.31 -10.19 12.72
N VAL A 549 25.66 -9.37 13.70
CA VAL A 549 24.74 -8.94 14.76
C VAL A 549 24.34 -7.51 14.49
N THR A 550 23.05 -7.26 14.33
CA THR A 550 22.48 -5.93 14.09
C THR A 550 21.47 -5.60 15.17
N HIS A 551 21.69 -4.51 15.90
CA HIS A 551 20.75 -4.01 16.91
C HIS A 551 19.89 -2.89 16.33
N ILE A 552 18.57 -3.10 16.34
CA ILE A 552 17.58 -2.10 15.95
C ILE A 552 16.93 -1.56 17.22
N SER A 553 16.86 -0.24 17.37
CA SER A 553 16.22 0.37 18.54
C SER A 553 14.71 0.13 18.58
N GLN A 554 14.16 0.04 19.79
CA GLN A 554 12.72 -0.07 20.06
C GLN A 554 12.24 1.20 20.79
N PRO A 555 12.03 2.30 20.06
CA PRO A 555 11.90 3.63 20.66
C PRO A 555 10.62 3.86 21.44
N SER A 556 9.63 2.96 21.43
CA SER A 556 8.42 3.06 22.25
C SER A 556 8.55 2.51 23.66
N LEU A 557 9.61 1.72 23.94
CA LEU A 557 9.82 1.10 25.25
C LEU A 557 10.45 2.08 26.26
N ASP A 558 10.23 1.83 27.55
CA ASP A 558 10.84 2.59 28.65
C ASP A 558 11.41 1.63 29.73
N PRO A 559 12.75 1.51 29.87
CA PRO A 559 13.75 2.20 29.06
C PRO A 559 13.73 1.76 27.59
N VAL A 560 14.25 2.61 26.71
CA VAL A 560 14.46 2.27 25.30
C VAL A 560 15.50 1.16 25.23
N THR A 561 15.14 0.06 24.56
CA THR A 561 16.00 -1.10 24.33
C THR A 561 16.31 -1.27 22.84
N THR A 562 17.05 -2.32 22.50
CA THR A 562 17.27 -2.78 21.13
C THR A 562 16.80 -4.21 20.96
N LEU A 563 16.43 -4.55 19.73
CA LEU A 563 16.19 -5.91 19.27
C LEU A 563 17.43 -6.40 18.50
N PRO A 564 18.16 -7.42 18.99
CA PRO A 564 19.22 -8.05 18.22
C PRO A 564 18.62 -8.88 17.09
N ILE A 565 19.17 -8.72 15.89
CA ILE A 565 18.87 -9.52 14.71
C ILE A 565 20.18 -10.10 14.21
N VAL A 566 20.27 -11.43 14.24
CA VAL A 566 21.49 -12.18 13.92
C VAL A 566 21.32 -12.88 12.57
N GLY A 567 22.28 -12.65 11.68
CA GLY A 567 22.38 -13.32 10.39
C GLY A 567 23.70 -14.07 10.26
N ASP A 568 23.66 -15.34 9.91
CA ASP A 568 24.85 -16.13 9.63
C ASP A 568 25.42 -15.77 8.25
N LEU A 569 26.66 -15.31 8.21
CA LEU A 569 27.42 -14.92 7.01
C LEU A 569 28.27 -16.10 6.52
N PHE A 570 28.02 -16.54 5.29
CA PHE A 570 28.75 -17.64 4.66
C PHE A 570 29.44 -17.20 3.38
N LYS A 571 30.67 -17.65 3.20
CA LYS A 571 31.39 -17.54 1.94
C LYS A 571 30.77 -18.50 0.92
N HIS A 572 30.16 -17.97 -0.13
CA HIS A 572 29.67 -18.74 -1.27
C HIS A 572 30.41 -18.33 -2.54
N VAL A 573 30.82 -19.31 -3.34
CA VAL A 573 31.40 -19.07 -4.66
C VAL A 573 30.31 -19.31 -5.69
N ASP A 574 29.81 -18.24 -6.31
CA ASP A 574 28.82 -18.35 -7.39
C ASP A 574 29.54 -18.78 -8.68
N GLU A 575 29.63 -20.10 -8.89
CA GLU A 575 30.27 -20.72 -10.06
C GLU A 575 29.49 -20.48 -11.37
N SER A 576 28.22 -20.06 -11.28
CA SER A 576 27.38 -19.83 -12.47
C SER A 576 27.78 -18.59 -13.27
N ARG A 577 28.56 -17.69 -12.66
CA ARG A 577 29.02 -16.45 -13.29
C ARG A 577 30.25 -16.67 -14.17
N ARG A 578 30.35 -15.87 -15.24
CA ARG A 578 31.53 -15.84 -16.14
C ARG A 578 32.86 -15.63 -15.41
N LYS A 579 32.81 -14.97 -14.25
CA LYS A 579 33.91 -14.88 -13.29
C LYS A 579 33.32 -15.28 -11.94
N PRO A 580 33.75 -16.39 -11.34
CA PRO A 580 33.30 -16.78 -10.00
C PRO A 580 33.57 -15.63 -9.04
N GLU A 581 32.52 -15.14 -8.40
CA GLU A 581 32.61 -14.10 -7.38
C GLU A 581 32.29 -14.74 -6.03
N THR A 582 33.08 -14.41 -5.02
CA THR A 582 32.75 -14.75 -3.64
C THR A 582 31.67 -13.79 -3.16
N ILE A 583 30.46 -14.31 -2.97
CA ILE A 583 29.36 -13.60 -2.34
C ILE A 583 29.24 -14.07 -0.89
N ILE A 584 28.72 -13.20 -0.03
CA ILE A 584 28.37 -13.60 1.33
C ILE A 584 26.87 -13.84 1.36
N LEU A 585 26.48 -15.10 1.58
CA LEU A 585 25.08 -15.44 1.85
C LEU A 585 24.78 -15.12 3.30
N VAL A 586 23.62 -14.53 3.55
CA VAL A 586 23.12 -14.29 4.89
C VAL A 586 21.99 -15.28 5.14
N GLN A 587 22.02 -16.03 6.24
CA GLN A 587 20.90 -16.87 6.66
C GLN A 587 20.33 -16.34 7.98
N PRO A 588 19.00 -16.29 8.14
CA PRO A 588 18.39 -15.97 9.43
C PRO A 588 18.86 -16.97 10.49
N HIS A 589 19.27 -16.47 11.66
CA HIS A 589 19.44 -17.35 12.79
C HIS A 589 18.05 -17.79 13.30
N LEU A 590 17.74 -19.08 13.20
CA LEU A 590 16.48 -19.63 13.68
C LEU A 590 16.54 -19.77 15.20
N LEU A 591 16.03 -18.77 15.93
CA LEU A 591 15.77 -18.88 17.36
C LEU A 591 14.71 -19.97 17.59
N LYS A 592 14.92 -20.83 18.58
CA LYS A 592 13.86 -21.75 19.01
C LYS A 592 12.85 -20.95 19.81
N GLU A 593 11.56 -21.31 19.75
CA GLU A 593 10.50 -20.61 20.50
C GLU A 593 10.79 -20.53 22.01
N GLU A 594 11.55 -21.48 22.55
CA GLU A 594 11.98 -21.52 23.95
C GLU A 594 12.97 -20.40 24.33
N ASP A 595 13.63 -19.78 23.35
CA ASP A 595 14.63 -18.71 23.56
C ASP A 595 14.00 -17.30 23.51
N LEU A 596 12.69 -17.20 23.26
CA LEU A 596 11.93 -15.94 23.12
C LEU A 596 11.03 -15.62 24.33
N GLU A 597 11.01 -16.50 25.35
CA GLU A 597 10.34 -16.28 26.65
C GLU A 597 11.33 -15.85 27.73
#